data_AF-A0A920ELY8-F1
#
_entry.id   AF-A0A920ELY8-F1
#
_cell.length_a   1.000
_cell.length_b   1.000
_cell.length_c   1.000
_cell.angle_alpha   90.00
_cell.angle_beta   90.00
_cell.angle_gamma   90.00
#
_symmetry.space_group_name_H-M   'P 1'
#
loop_
_entity.id
_entity.type
_entity.pdbx_description
1 polymer ?
#
loop_
_entity_poly.entity_id
_entity_poly.type
_entity_poly.pdbx_seq_one_letter_code
_entity_poly.pdbx_strand_id
1 'polypeptide(L)'
;MSQSIITGKNGGWPLTIFMDHEKFPFFGGTYFPKEDKYGMLSFKKILARVTEFYENNKEDIKNQNLNVLEVFKRLNLRETEAVKINHDIVDKLKLQLDSITDTINGGFGSAPKFPQFPSLSFCINNSSTKLENKKIKHTLDRMCTSGINDYVDGGFYRYSVDDLWMIPHFEKMLYDNGPMMSILCDSYVKFGDALYIDKAKEIYNWARIFMTSEEGVFYSTIDADSEGSEGKYYVFFR
;
A
#
# COMPACT_ATOMS: atom_id res chain seq x y z
N MET A 1 2.08 8.15 -9.69
CA MET A 1 1.69 8.97 -10.87
C MET A 1 2.85 9.13 -11.87
N SER A 2 4.08 9.43 -11.42
CA SER A 2 5.25 9.53 -12.32
C SER A 2 5.64 8.22 -13.01
N GLN A 3 5.70 7.10 -12.29
CA GLN A 3 6.06 5.81 -12.88
C GLN A 3 5.07 5.32 -13.96
N SER A 4 3.76 5.48 -13.73
CA SER A 4 2.73 5.04 -14.68
C SER A 4 2.76 5.82 -15.98
N ILE A 5 3.19 7.09 -15.95
CA ILE A 5 3.40 7.92 -17.14
C ILE A 5 4.58 7.40 -17.97
N ILE A 6 5.64 6.92 -17.32
CA ILE A 6 6.85 6.42 -17.98
C ILE A 6 6.69 4.98 -18.48
N THR A 7 6.09 4.11 -17.66
CA THR A 7 6.10 2.66 -17.89
C THR A 7 4.78 2.13 -18.43
N GLY A 8 3.70 2.94 -18.42
CA GLY A 8 2.35 2.50 -18.73
C GLY A 8 1.78 1.47 -17.77
N LYS A 9 2.50 1.15 -16.67
CA LYS A 9 2.14 0.14 -15.69
C LYS A 9 2.04 0.74 -14.29
N ASN A 10 1.25 0.07 -13.45
CA ASN A 10 1.20 0.39 -12.03
C ASN A 10 2.55 0.15 -11.38
N GLY A 11 2.86 0.97 -10.37
CA GLY A 11 4.11 0.90 -9.65
C GLY A 11 4.24 -0.35 -8.79
N GLY A 12 5.48 -0.69 -8.46
CA GLY A 12 5.82 -1.85 -7.63
C GLY A 12 7.27 -1.76 -7.17
N TRP A 13 7.61 -2.48 -6.11
CA TRP A 13 8.97 -2.57 -5.58
C TRP A 13 9.50 -4.00 -5.79
N PRO A 14 10.77 -4.22 -6.17
CA PRO A 14 11.78 -3.21 -6.46
C PRO A 14 11.50 -2.53 -7.81
N LEU A 15 11.59 -1.20 -7.83
CA LEU A 15 11.50 -0.38 -9.03
C LEU A 15 12.88 -0.24 -9.65
N THR A 16 13.00 -0.57 -10.93
CA THR A 16 14.18 -0.26 -11.74
C THR A 16 13.83 0.77 -12.80
N ILE A 17 14.63 1.84 -12.87
CA ILE A 17 14.51 2.90 -13.87
C ILE A 17 15.84 3.00 -14.62
N PHE A 18 15.77 3.04 -15.95
CA PHE A 18 16.91 3.33 -16.83
C PHE A 18 16.78 4.75 -17.34
N MET A 19 17.86 5.51 -17.19
CA MET A 19 17.91 6.92 -17.53
C MET A 19 19.07 7.20 -18.49
N ASP A 20 18.94 8.25 -19.28
CA ASP A 20 20.07 8.82 -20.00
C ASP A 20 20.96 9.67 -19.07
N HIS A 21 22.04 10.24 -19.63
CA HIS A 21 22.99 11.09 -18.89
C HIS A 21 22.38 12.41 -18.40
N GLU A 22 21.27 12.84 -18.99
CA GLU A 22 20.48 14.01 -18.53
C GLU A 22 19.50 13.64 -17.41
N LYS A 23 19.52 12.37 -16.96
CA LYS A 23 18.66 11.78 -15.92
C LYS A 23 17.21 11.61 -16.36
N PHE A 24 16.94 11.54 -17.66
CA PHE A 24 15.61 11.28 -18.16
C PHE A 24 15.30 9.79 -18.22
N PRO A 25 14.22 9.34 -17.55
CA PRO A 25 13.82 7.95 -17.57
C PRO A 25 13.15 7.61 -18.90
N PHE A 26 13.74 6.66 -19.63
CA PHE A 26 13.21 6.19 -20.91
C PHE A 26 12.72 4.74 -20.86
N PHE A 27 13.06 4.00 -19.81
CA PHE A 27 12.53 2.67 -19.56
C PHE A 27 12.44 2.40 -18.05
N GLY A 28 11.46 1.60 -17.65
CA GLY A 28 11.31 1.20 -16.26
C GLY A 28 10.43 -0.02 -16.09
N GLY A 29 10.59 -0.69 -14.97
CA GLY A 29 9.79 -1.87 -14.63
C GLY A 29 10.10 -2.37 -13.23
N THR A 30 9.42 -3.45 -12.88
CA THR A 30 9.46 -4.03 -11.53
C THR A 30 9.62 -5.54 -11.62
N TYR A 31 10.19 -6.15 -10.57
CA TYR A 31 10.31 -7.61 -10.45
C TYR A 31 11.04 -8.33 -11.60
N PHE A 32 12.08 -7.74 -12.17
CA PHE A 32 12.88 -8.43 -13.19
C PHE A 32 13.61 -9.64 -12.57
N PRO A 33 13.30 -10.88 -13.00
CA PRO A 33 13.88 -12.07 -12.38
C PRO A 33 15.35 -12.25 -12.78
N LYS A 34 16.09 -13.07 -12.03
CA LYS A 34 17.47 -13.45 -12.38
C LYS A 34 17.53 -14.26 -13.68
N GLU A 35 16.57 -15.16 -13.86
CA GLU A 35 16.39 -16.03 -15.02
C GLU A 35 14.99 -15.82 -15.58
N ASP A 36 14.76 -16.12 -16.86
CA ASP A 36 13.45 -15.96 -17.49
C ASP A 36 12.39 -16.81 -16.76
N LYS A 37 11.33 -16.20 -16.25
CA LYS A 37 10.29 -16.88 -15.47
C LYS A 37 8.96 -16.14 -15.54
N TYR A 38 7.85 -16.88 -15.47
CA TYR A 38 6.49 -16.32 -15.48
C TYR A 38 6.21 -15.38 -16.68
N GLY A 39 6.79 -15.69 -17.84
CA GLY A 39 6.67 -14.85 -19.05
C GLY A 39 7.47 -13.54 -19.00
N MET A 40 8.29 -13.32 -17.95
CA MET A 40 9.19 -12.18 -17.83
C MET A 40 10.61 -12.54 -18.25
N LEU A 41 11.27 -11.61 -18.95
CA LEU A 41 12.68 -11.72 -19.29
C LEU A 41 13.55 -11.47 -18.06
N SER A 42 14.66 -12.19 -17.97
CA SER A 42 15.70 -11.95 -16.98
C SER A 42 16.25 -10.53 -17.04
N PHE A 43 16.69 -10.01 -15.89
CA PHE A 43 17.27 -8.68 -15.79
C PHE A 43 18.46 -8.49 -16.73
N LYS A 44 19.27 -9.53 -16.95
CA LYS A 44 20.40 -9.50 -17.91
C LYS A 44 19.92 -9.25 -19.35
N LYS A 45 18.84 -9.90 -19.78
CA LYS A 45 18.26 -9.71 -21.12
C LYS A 45 17.60 -8.36 -21.25
N ILE A 46 16.94 -7.87 -20.19
CA ILE A 46 16.41 -6.51 -20.14
C ILE A 46 17.55 -5.50 -20.31
N LEU A 47 18.66 -5.65 -19.56
CA LEU A 47 19.81 -4.77 -19.67
C LEU A 47 20.36 -4.72 -21.09
N ALA A 48 20.59 -5.88 -21.73
CA ALA A 48 21.08 -5.94 -23.10
C ALA A 48 20.15 -5.22 -24.09
N ARG A 49 18.83 -5.44 -23.98
CA ARG A 49 17.84 -4.79 -24.85
C ARG A 49 17.75 -3.29 -24.62
N VAL A 50 17.82 -2.85 -23.37
CA VAL A 50 17.81 -1.43 -23.01
C VAL A 50 19.06 -0.74 -23.54
N THR A 51 20.24 -1.37 -23.43
CA THR A 51 21.49 -0.86 -23.98
C THR A 51 21.41 -0.73 -25.51
N GLU A 52 21.00 -1.78 -26.21
CA GLU A 52 20.86 -1.77 -27.67
C GLU A 52 19.83 -0.71 -28.13
N PHE A 53 18.70 -0.62 -27.44
CA PHE A 53 17.68 0.38 -27.75
C PHE A 53 18.21 1.80 -27.54
N TYR A 54 18.92 2.05 -26.43
CA TYR A 54 19.53 3.34 -26.15
C TYR A 54 20.56 3.72 -27.21
N GLU A 55 21.44 2.80 -27.61
CA GLU A 55 22.47 3.06 -28.60
C GLU A 55 21.90 3.41 -29.97
N ASN A 56 20.83 2.71 -30.38
CA ASN A 56 20.24 2.87 -31.70
C ASN A 56 19.21 4.00 -31.81
N ASN A 57 18.64 4.48 -30.69
CA ASN A 57 17.49 5.40 -30.69
C ASN A 57 17.73 6.67 -29.83
N LYS A 58 18.98 7.11 -29.65
CA LYS A 58 19.32 8.25 -28.78
C LYS A 58 18.50 9.51 -29.07
N GLU A 59 18.34 9.86 -30.34
CA GLU A 59 17.63 11.09 -30.72
C GLU A 59 16.12 10.96 -30.50
N ASP A 60 15.54 9.79 -30.75
CA ASP A 60 14.12 9.53 -30.49
C ASP A 60 13.82 9.55 -28.98
N ILE A 61 14.70 8.98 -28.16
CA ILE A 61 14.62 9.06 -26.69
C ILE A 61 14.64 10.52 -26.24
N LYS A 62 15.57 11.32 -26.75
CA LYS A 62 15.66 12.75 -26.43
C LYS A 62 14.40 13.52 -26.83
N ASN A 63 13.85 13.27 -28.02
CA ASN A 63 12.62 13.91 -28.48
C ASN A 63 11.40 13.49 -27.65
N GLN A 64 11.30 12.21 -27.29
CA GLN A 64 10.25 11.71 -26.40
C GLN A 64 10.35 12.33 -25.01
N ASN A 65 11.56 12.52 -24.48
CA ASN A 65 11.80 13.16 -23.19
C ASN A 65 11.27 14.59 -23.14
N LEU A 66 11.36 15.36 -24.24
CA LEU A 66 10.77 16.70 -24.33
C LEU A 66 9.25 16.68 -24.19
N ASN A 67 8.57 15.74 -24.84
CA ASN A 67 7.12 15.59 -24.73
C ASN A 67 6.70 15.19 -23.30
N VAL A 68 7.44 14.26 -22.68
CA VAL A 68 7.20 13.83 -21.31
C VAL A 68 7.47 14.95 -20.31
N LEU A 69 8.50 15.77 -20.53
CA LEU A 69 8.79 16.98 -19.76
C LEU A 69 7.65 17.99 -19.85
N GLU A 70 7.06 18.18 -21.02
CA GLU A 70 5.88 19.05 -21.15
C GLU A 70 4.70 18.50 -20.34
N VAL A 71 4.47 17.19 -20.38
CA VAL A 71 3.43 16.56 -19.56
C VAL A 71 3.72 16.78 -18.07
N PHE A 72 4.95 16.55 -17.60
CA PHE A 72 5.32 16.81 -16.20
C PHE A 72 5.23 18.29 -15.82
N LYS A 73 5.63 19.21 -16.72
CA LYS A 73 5.43 20.65 -16.52
C LYS A 73 3.95 20.94 -16.38
N ARG A 74 3.07 20.46 -17.26
CA ARG A 74 1.61 20.65 -17.16
C ARG A 74 1.03 20.05 -15.88
N LEU A 75 1.52 18.89 -15.43
CA LEU A 75 1.08 18.25 -14.18
C LEU A 75 1.55 19.03 -12.94
N ASN A 76 2.77 19.56 -12.95
CA ASN A 76 3.32 20.38 -11.88
C ASN A 76 2.81 21.84 -11.92
N LEU A 77 2.31 22.28 -13.08
CA LEU A 77 1.61 23.55 -13.29
C LEU A 77 0.14 23.49 -12.90
N ARG A 78 -0.37 22.38 -12.33
CA ARG A 78 -1.66 22.37 -11.65
C ARG A 78 -1.58 23.24 -10.40
N GLU A 79 -1.81 24.51 -10.68
CA GLU A 79 -2.26 25.66 -9.92
C GLU A 79 -1.98 25.68 -8.42
N THR A 80 -1.17 26.68 -8.09
CA THR A 80 -1.01 27.42 -6.84
C THR A 80 -2.29 28.01 -6.26
N GLU A 81 -3.48 27.71 -6.79
CA GLU A 81 -4.73 28.01 -6.12
C GLU A 81 -4.97 26.95 -5.06
N ALA A 82 -4.98 27.37 -3.79
CA ALA A 82 -5.34 26.48 -2.70
C ALA A 82 -6.73 25.91 -2.99
N VAL A 83 -6.81 24.62 -3.32
CA VAL A 83 -8.07 23.90 -3.45
C VAL A 83 -8.79 24.06 -2.12
N LYS A 84 -9.87 24.86 -2.12
CA LYS A 84 -10.71 24.99 -0.94
C LYS A 84 -11.40 23.66 -0.70
N ILE A 85 -10.97 22.96 0.35
CA ILE A 85 -11.67 21.76 0.83
C ILE A 85 -13.08 22.20 1.22
N ASN A 86 -14.07 21.74 0.47
CA ASN A 86 -15.48 22.04 0.67
C ASN A 86 -16.31 20.74 0.76
N HIS A 87 -17.61 20.87 1.06
CA HIS A 87 -18.50 19.72 1.19
C HIS A 87 -18.57 18.87 -0.10
N ASP A 88 -18.54 19.50 -1.28
CA ASP A 88 -18.59 18.77 -2.55
C ASP A 88 -17.40 17.80 -2.73
N ILE A 89 -16.21 18.17 -2.24
CA ILE A 89 -15.02 17.30 -2.29
C ILE A 89 -15.21 16.10 -1.35
N VAL A 90 -15.74 16.33 -0.16
CA VAL A 90 -16.04 15.27 0.82
C VAL A 90 -17.08 14.30 0.25
N ASP A 91 -18.15 14.81 -0.35
CA ASP A 91 -19.20 13.99 -0.95
C ASP A 91 -18.71 13.19 -2.16
N LYS A 92 -17.87 13.80 -3.01
CA LYS A 92 -17.21 13.08 -4.10
C LYS A 92 -16.31 11.95 -3.58
N LEU A 93 -15.54 12.20 -2.54
CA LEU A 93 -14.67 11.17 -1.95
C LEU A 93 -15.49 10.04 -1.34
N LYS A 94 -16.60 10.35 -0.66
CA LYS A 94 -17.55 9.33 -0.18
C LYS A 94 -18.06 8.45 -1.30
N LEU A 95 -18.53 9.04 -2.41
CA LEU A 95 -19.04 8.28 -3.56
C LEU A 95 -17.95 7.40 -4.18
N GLN A 96 -16.72 7.91 -4.30
CA GLN A 96 -15.58 7.13 -4.81
C GLN A 96 -15.25 5.95 -3.89
N LEU A 97 -15.14 6.17 -2.58
CA LEU A 97 -14.89 5.10 -1.62
C LEU A 97 -16.03 4.08 -1.58
N ASP A 98 -17.27 4.52 -1.69
CA ASP A 98 -18.44 3.63 -1.73
C ASP A 98 -18.37 2.70 -2.95
N SER A 99 -18.01 3.24 -4.13
CA SER A 99 -17.92 2.49 -5.38
C SER A 99 -16.83 1.41 -5.38
N ILE A 100 -15.79 1.56 -4.55
CA ILE A 100 -14.72 0.58 -4.43
C ILE A 100 -14.85 -0.28 -3.16
N THR A 101 -15.85 -0.02 -2.32
CA THR A 101 -16.03 -0.76 -1.07
C THR A 101 -16.46 -2.20 -1.38
N ASP A 102 -15.69 -3.15 -0.87
CA ASP A 102 -16.04 -4.56 -0.91
C ASP A 102 -17.09 -4.86 0.16
N THR A 103 -18.35 -4.94 -0.27
CA THR A 103 -19.48 -5.21 0.63
C THR A 103 -19.58 -6.67 1.07
N ILE A 104 -18.83 -7.59 0.44
CA ILE A 104 -18.82 -9.01 0.76
C ILE A 104 -17.74 -9.29 1.80
N ASN A 105 -16.48 -9.00 1.47
CA ASN A 105 -15.34 -9.34 2.33
C ASN A 105 -14.79 -8.17 3.15
N GLY A 106 -15.35 -6.96 2.99
CA GLY A 106 -14.91 -5.74 3.69
C GLY A 106 -13.62 -5.17 3.10
N GLY A 107 -13.38 -3.87 3.16
CA GLY A 107 -12.21 -3.22 2.58
C GLY A 107 -12.51 -2.44 1.29
N PHE A 108 -11.43 -2.05 0.60
CA PHE A 108 -11.51 -1.27 -0.64
C PHE A 108 -10.77 -1.99 -1.77
N GLY A 109 -11.48 -2.31 -2.85
CA GLY A 109 -10.93 -3.01 -4.01
C GLY A 109 -10.78 -4.52 -3.84
N SER A 110 -10.05 -5.14 -4.77
CA SER A 110 -9.79 -6.58 -4.83
C SER A 110 -8.43 -6.97 -4.26
N ALA A 111 -8.12 -8.27 -4.26
CA ALA A 111 -6.80 -8.79 -3.92
C ALA A 111 -5.68 -8.23 -4.84
N PRO A 112 -4.46 -8.02 -4.32
CA PRO A 112 -4.10 -8.03 -2.90
C PRO A 112 -4.73 -6.86 -2.14
N LYS A 113 -5.23 -7.11 -0.92
CA LYS A 113 -5.97 -6.12 -0.13
C LYS A 113 -5.10 -5.43 0.90
N PHE A 114 -5.07 -4.11 0.80
CA PHE A 114 -4.39 -3.21 1.74
C PHE A 114 -5.43 -2.52 2.63
N PRO A 115 -5.16 -2.33 3.95
CA PRO A 115 -6.03 -1.60 4.87
C PRO A 115 -6.46 -0.19 4.41
N GLN A 116 -5.65 0.51 3.61
CA GLN A 116 -5.89 1.90 3.19
C GLN A 116 -6.25 2.85 4.35
N PHE A 117 -5.35 2.99 5.32
CA PHE A 117 -5.59 3.74 6.58
C PHE A 117 -6.18 5.15 6.41
N PRO A 118 -5.74 6.00 5.46
CA PRO A 118 -6.37 7.31 5.25
C PRO A 118 -7.84 7.23 4.84
N SER A 119 -8.19 6.25 4.00
CA SER A 119 -9.57 5.99 3.56
C SER A 119 -10.43 5.50 4.72
N LEU A 120 -9.91 4.59 5.57
CA LEU A 120 -10.59 4.13 6.77
C LEU A 120 -10.86 5.29 7.74
N SER A 121 -9.82 6.08 8.06
CA SER A 121 -9.94 7.24 8.96
C SER A 121 -10.94 8.26 8.41
N PHE A 122 -10.91 8.55 7.11
CA PHE A 122 -11.90 9.42 6.47
C PHE A 122 -13.32 8.87 6.63
N CYS A 123 -13.54 7.58 6.33
CA CYS A 123 -14.85 6.94 6.46
C CYS A 123 -15.35 6.97 7.91
N ILE A 124 -14.49 6.69 8.91
CA ILE A 124 -14.86 6.75 10.32
C ILE A 124 -15.30 8.17 10.72
N ASN A 125 -14.57 9.19 10.29
CA ASN A 125 -14.89 10.57 10.65
C ASN A 125 -16.09 11.17 9.88
N ASN A 126 -16.38 10.69 8.67
CA ASN A 126 -17.37 11.32 7.79
C ASN A 126 -18.63 10.49 7.52
N SER A 127 -18.70 9.24 7.98
CA SER A 127 -19.91 8.42 7.88
C SER A 127 -21.02 8.96 8.79
N SER A 128 -22.17 9.29 8.20
CA SER A 128 -23.31 9.90 8.88
C SER A 128 -24.59 9.04 8.81
N THR A 129 -24.69 8.16 7.82
CA THR A 129 -25.82 7.26 7.65
C THR A 129 -25.59 5.90 8.31
N LYS A 130 -26.70 5.21 8.64
CA LYS A 130 -26.66 3.83 9.16
C LYS A 130 -25.98 2.86 8.19
N LEU A 131 -26.14 3.07 6.88
CA LEU A 131 -25.54 2.22 5.86
C LEU A 131 -24.03 2.44 5.75
N GLU A 132 -23.56 3.69 5.71
CA GLU A 132 -22.12 4.00 5.71
C GLU A 132 -21.44 3.41 6.96
N ASN A 133 -22.05 3.62 8.14
CA ASN A 133 -21.56 3.05 9.40
C ASN A 133 -21.48 1.52 9.36
N LYS A 134 -22.48 0.85 8.78
CA LYS A 134 -22.48 -0.61 8.64
C LYS A 134 -21.36 -1.09 7.72
N LYS A 135 -21.11 -0.41 6.59
CA LYS A 135 -20.07 -0.78 5.63
C LYS A 135 -18.67 -0.65 6.25
N ILE A 136 -18.37 0.48 6.91
CA ILE A 136 -17.07 0.66 7.55
C ILE A 136 -16.87 -0.29 8.74
N LYS A 137 -17.92 -0.54 9.53
CA LYS A 137 -17.86 -1.54 10.61
C LYS A 137 -17.56 -2.94 10.05
N HIS A 138 -18.24 -3.35 8.98
CA HIS A 138 -17.97 -4.63 8.32
C HIS A 138 -16.51 -4.75 7.87
N THR A 139 -15.95 -3.70 7.25
CA THR A 139 -14.53 -3.67 6.87
C THR A 139 -13.61 -3.89 8.08
N LEU A 140 -13.83 -3.16 9.17
CA LEU A 140 -12.97 -3.25 10.35
C LEU A 140 -13.13 -4.59 11.07
N ASP A 141 -14.36 -5.09 11.21
CA ASP A 141 -14.64 -6.40 11.79
C ASP A 141 -13.91 -7.50 11.00
N ARG A 142 -13.99 -7.46 9.66
CA ARG A 142 -13.29 -8.40 8.79
C ARG A 142 -11.79 -8.35 8.99
N MET A 143 -11.18 -7.17 9.03
CA MET A 143 -9.74 -7.04 9.27
C MET A 143 -9.35 -7.55 10.67
N CYS A 144 -10.09 -7.19 11.71
CA CYS A 144 -9.79 -7.58 13.10
C CYS A 144 -9.99 -9.07 13.37
N THR A 145 -10.82 -9.74 12.56
CA THR A 145 -11.23 -11.15 12.75
C THR A 145 -10.67 -12.11 11.69
N SER A 146 -9.70 -11.67 10.89
CA SER A 146 -9.09 -12.46 9.81
C SER A 146 -7.57 -12.56 9.95
N GLY A 147 -6.92 -13.26 9.01
CA GLY A 147 -5.48 -13.58 9.05
C GLY A 147 -4.55 -12.38 8.89
N ILE A 148 -5.04 -11.21 8.47
CA ILE A 148 -4.23 -9.97 8.47
C ILE A 148 -3.96 -9.46 9.90
N ASN A 149 -4.79 -9.82 10.88
CA ASN A 149 -4.52 -9.58 12.30
C ASN A 149 -3.64 -10.71 12.84
N ASP A 150 -2.50 -10.37 13.43
CA ASP A 150 -1.63 -11.33 14.11
C ASP A 150 -2.20 -11.65 15.50
N TYR A 151 -2.73 -12.86 15.66
CA TYR A 151 -3.30 -13.32 16.93
C TYR A 151 -2.26 -13.83 17.94
N VAL A 152 -1.00 -13.99 17.52
CA VAL A 152 0.08 -14.52 18.35
C VAL A 152 0.79 -13.36 19.05
N ASP A 153 1.38 -12.46 18.25
CA ASP A 153 2.21 -11.37 18.78
C ASP A 153 1.48 -10.02 18.81
N GLY A 154 0.29 -9.94 18.23
CA GLY A 154 -0.46 -8.70 18.05
C GLY A 154 0.02 -7.88 16.85
N GLY A 155 -0.79 -6.89 16.51
CA GLY A 155 -0.57 -6.04 15.35
C GLY A 155 -1.18 -6.59 14.06
N PHE A 156 -1.07 -5.81 13.00
CA PHE A 156 -1.55 -6.13 11.67
C PHE A 156 -0.38 -6.30 10.71
N TYR A 157 -0.48 -7.31 9.86
CA TYR A 157 0.38 -7.48 8.70
C TYR A 157 0.06 -6.42 7.63
N ARG A 158 1.03 -6.15 6.77
CA ARG A 158 0.97 -5.05 5.81
C ARG A 158 -0.22 -5.14 4.84
N TYR A 159 -0.48 -6.33 4.33
CA TYR A 159 -1.59 -6.58 3.40
C TYR A 159 -1.96 -8.07 3.35
N SER A 160 -3.10 -8.39 2.75
CA SER A 160 -3.50 -9.76 2.43
C SER A 160 -3.31 -10.03 0.94
N VAL A 161 -2.75 -11.19 0.57
CA VAL A 161 -2.61 -11.59 -0.84
C VAL A 161 -3.94 -12.03 -1.45
N ASP A 162 -4.91 -12.39 -0.62
CA ASP A 162 -6.26 -12.79 -1.02
C ASP A 162 -7.31 -11.70 -0.75
N ASP A 163 -8.54 -11.94 -1.18
CA ASP A 163 -9.65 -11.02 -1.02
C ASP A 163 -10.38 -11.17 0.33
N LEU A 164 -10.17 -12.29 1.02
CA LEU A 164 -10.82 -12.65 2.27
C LEU A 164 -10.14 -12.06 3.52
N TRP A 165 -8.95 -11.46 3.36
CA TRP A 165 -8.05 -11.04 4.45
C TRP A 165 -7.40 -12.21 5.21
N MET A 166 -7.34 -13.41 4.62
CA MET A 166 -6.92 -14.62 5.33
C MET A 166 -5.43 -14.93 5.18
N ILE A 167 -4.82 -14.58 4.05
CA ILE A 167 -3.42 -14.93 3.77
C ILE A 167 -2.58 -13.65 3.83
N PRO A 168 -1.96 -13.34 4.98
CA PRO A 168 -1.15 -12.15 5.12
C PRO A 168 0.14 -12.25 4.30
N HIS A 169 0.62 -11.11 3.85
CA HIS A 169 2.04 -10.91 3.59
C HIS A 169 2.71 -10.62 4.92
N PHE A 170 3.54 -11.53 5.43
CA PHE A 170 3.94 -11.61 6.85
C PHE A 170 4.84 -10.48 7.37
N GLU A 171 5.00 -9.41 6.60
CA GLU A 171 5.68 -8.17 7.00
C GLU A 171 4.79 -7.35 7.97
N LYS A 172 5.38 -6.83 9.06
CA LYS A 172 4.71 -5.89 9.96
C LYS A 172 5.46 -4.56 10.01
N MET A 173 4.76 -3.47 9.70
CA MET A 173 5.34 -2.13 9.71
C MET A 173 4.77 -1.30 10.86
N LEU A 174 5.63 -0.59 11.58
CA LEU A 174 5.19 0.32 12.64
C LEU A 174 4.35 1.48 12.07
N TYR A 175 4.72 1.98 10.89
CA TYR A 175 3.99 3.08 10.24
C TYR A 175 2.62 2.66 9.68
N ASP A 176 2.33 1.36 9.59
CA ASP A 176 1.00 0.84 9.27
C ASP A 176 0.18 0.63 10.56
N ASN A 177 0.82 0.03 11.57
CA ASN A 177 0.19 -0.26 12.86
C ASN A 177 -0.14 0.98 13.69
N GLY A 178 0.67 2.04 13.62
CA GLY A 178 0.42 3.30 14.32
C GLY A 178 -0.93 3.94 13.91
N PRO A 179 -1.15 4.25 12.61
CA PRO A 179 -2.44 4.70 12.11
C PRO A 179 -3.59 3.72 12.38
N MET A 180 -3.35 2.41 12.28
CA MET A 180 -4.35 1.39 12.59
C MET A 180 -4.81 1.48 14.06
N MET A 181 -3.89 1.68 15.00
CA MET A 181 -4.21 1.87 16.42
C MET A 181 -5.15 3.08 16.63
N SER A 182 -4.86 4.21 15.97
CA SER A 182 -5.73 5.39 16.03
C SER A 182 -7.12 5.12 15.45
N ILE A 183 -7.19 4.44 14.30
CA ILE A 183 -8.47 4.06 13.66
C ILE A 183 -9.30 3.17 14.59
N LEU A 184 -8.67 2.20 15.26
CA LEU A 184 -9.36 1.31 16.19
C LEU A 184 -9.88 2.06 17.42
N CYS A 185 -9.11 3.01 17.96
CA CYS A 185 -9.58 3.89 19.04
C CYS A 185 -10.79 4.73 18.60
N ASP A 186 -10.72 5.38 17.43
CA ASP A 186 -11.83 6.16 16.89
C ASP A 186 -13.06 5.27 16.62
N SER A 187 -12.83 4.04 16.17
CA SER A 187 -13.89 3.05 15.92
C SER A 187 -14.55 2.58 17.21
N TYR A 188 -13.78 2.41 18.30
CA TYR A 188 -14.33 2.14 19.63
C TYR A 188 -15.23 3.30 20.09
N VAL A 189 -14.78 4.55 19.96
CA VAL A 189 -15.58 5.72 20.30
C VAL A 189 -16.86 5.79 19.48
N LYS A 190 -16.78 5.47 18.17
CA LYS A 190 -17.92 5.57 17.25
C LYS A 190 -18.93 4.43 17.41
N PHE A 191 -18.48 3.20 17.65
CA PHE A 191 -19.33 2.00 17.62
C PHE A 191 -19.56 1.35 18.99
N GLY A 192 -18.73 1.65 19.99
CA GLY A 192 -18.81 1.06 21.34
C GLY A 192 -18.46 -0.43 21.41
N ASP A 193 -17.82 -0.97 20.37
CA ASP A 193 -17.49 -2.39 20.28
C ASP A 193 -16.11 -2.68 20.89
N ALA A 194 -16.08 -3.49 21.96
CA ALA A 194 -14.86 -3.80 22.71
C ALA A 194 -13.76 -4.46 21.85
N LEU A 195 -14.13 -5.11 20.75
CA LEU A 195 -13.17 -5.68 19.79
C LEU A 195 -12.10 -4.66 19.40
N TYR A 196 -12.47 -3.42 19.12
CA TYR A 196 -11.54 -2.43 18.61
C TYR A 196 -10.53 -1.96 19.66
N ILE A 197 -10.98 -1.73 20.90
CA ILE A 197 -10.05 -1.31 21.96
C ILE A 197 -9.11 -2.45 22.35
N ASP A 198 -9.56 -3.70 22.27
CA ASP A 198 -8.71 -4.86 22.53
C ASP A 198 -7.65 -5.02 21.43
N LYS A 199 -8.01 -4.86 20.15
CA LYS A 199 -7.04 -4.83 19.05
C LYS A 199 -6.07 -3.65 19.12
N ALA A 200 -6.51 -2.48 19.57
CA ALA A 200 -5.61 -1.34 19.79
C ALA A 200 -4.58 -1.64 20.90
N LYS A 201 -4.99 -2.32 21.99
CA LYS A 201 -4.07 -2.76 23.05
C LYS A 201 -3.10 -3.83 22.56
N GLU A 202 -3.53 -4.75 21.70
CA GLU A 202 -2.64 -5.72 21.06
C GLU A 202 -1.55 -5.01 20.23
N ILE A 203 -1.91 -4.00 19.43
CA ILE A 203 -0.92 -3.17 18.71
C ILE A 203 0.04 -2.47 19.68
N TYR A 204 -0.48 -1.86 20.75
CA TYR A 204 0.36 -1.20 21.76
C TYR A 204 1.37 -2.16 22.39
N ASN A 205 0.92 -3.36 22.78
CA ASN A 205 1.78 -4.38 23.37
C ASN A 205 2.84 -4.86 22.38
N TRP A 206 2.43 -5.13 21.14
CA TRP A 206 3.35 -5.50 20.07
C TRP A 206 4.43 -4.41 19.86
N ALA A 207 4.03 -3.15 19.75
CA ALA A 207 4.95 -2.05 19.53
C ALA A 207 5.93 -1.86 20.70
N ARG A 208 5.45 -2.01 21.94
CA ARG A 208 6.27 -1.91 23.15
C ARG A 208 7.28 -3.06 23.28
N ILE A 209 6.89 -4.28 22.92
CA ILE A 209 7.71 -5.48 23.09
C ILE A 209 8.70 -5.66 21.93
N PHE A 210 8.24 -5.49 20.70
CA PHE A 210 9.00 -5.84 19.50
C PHE A 210 9.52 -4.64 18.72
N MET A 211 8.86 -3.49 18.82
CA MET A 211 9.19 -2.31 18.00
C MET A 211 9.88 -1.20 18.78
N THR A 212 10.22 -1.41 20.05
CA THR A 212 10.90 -0.43 20.88
C THR A 212 12.20 -1.04 21.42
N SER A 213 13.31 -0.37 21.13
CA SER A 213 14.63 -0.70 21.66
C SER A 213 14.76 -0.41 23.16
N GLU A 214 15.82 -0.91 23.79
CA GLU A 214 16.13 -0.63 25.19
C GLU A 214 16.37 0.87 25.45
N GLU A 215 16.86 1.61 24.46
CA GLU A 215 17.06 3.06 24.51
C GLU A 215 15.77 3.87 24.27
N GLY A 216 14.64 3.22 24.03
CA GLY A 216 13.35 3.87 23.80
C GLY A 216 13.13 4.41 22.39
N VAL A 217 14.00 4.07 21.43
CA VAL A 217 13.76 4.37 20.01
C VAL A 217 12.91 3.30 19.35
N PHE A 218 12.13 3.71 18.34
CA PHE A 218 11.25 2.81 17.60
C PHE A 218 11.94 2.20 16.36
N TYR A 219 11.77 0.90 16.17
CA TYR A 219 12.07 0.22 14.91
C TYR A 219 11.01 0.52 13.86
N SER A 220 11.35 0.42 12.58
CA SER A 220 10.42 0.72 11.49
C SER A 220 9.57 -0.48 11.08
N THR A 221 10.17 -1.67 11.01
CA THR A 221 9.62 -2.82 10.29
C THR A 221 10.13 -4.15 10.86
N ILE A 222 9.32 -5.19 10.75
CA ILE A 222 9.71 -6.60 10.87
C ILE A 222 9.54 -7.22 9.48
N ASP A 223 10.61 -7.80 8.96
CA ASP A 223 10.65 -8.43 7.63
C ASP A 223 9.73 -9.67 7.59
N ALA A 224 9.15 -9.94 6.42
CA ALA A 224 8.33 -11.13 6.17
C ALA A 224 9.17 -12.40 6.03
N ASP A 225 10.44 -12.26 5.63
CA ASP A 225 11.34 -13.38 5.39
C ASP A 225 11.98 -13.89 6.68
N SER A 226 11.87 -15.19 6.90
CA SER A 226 12.63 -15.91 7.93
C SER A 226 13.27 -17.14 7.31
N GLU A 227 14.60 -17.25 7.45
CA GLU A 227 15.41 -18.33 6.87
C GLU A 227 15.24 -18.51 5.35
N GLY A 228 15.03 -17.41 4.61
CA GLY A 228 14.90 -17.41 3.14
C GLY A 228 13.53 -17.88 2.63
N SER A 229 12.50 -17.90 3.48
CA SER A 229 11.12 -18.16 3.08
C SER A 229 10.15 -17.26 3.84
N GLU A 230 9.22 -16.65 3.12
CA GLU A 230 8.19 -15.79 3.70
C GLU A 230 7.34 -16.57 4.73
N GLY A 231 7.15 -16.00 5.91
CA GLY A 231 6.23 -16.53 6.92
C GLY A 231 6.68 -17.78 7.67
N LYS A 232 7.91 -18.28 7.44
CA LYS A 232 8.41 -19.51 8.08
C LYS A 232 8.42 -19.46 9.61
N TYR A 233 8.69 -18.28 10.18
CA TYR A 233 8.61 -18.00 11.62
C TYR A 233 7.23 -18.31 12.21
N TYR A 234 6.16 -18.18 11.41
CA TYR A 234 4.77 -18.38 11.84
C TYR A 234 4.26 -19.81 11.62
N VAL A 235 5.13 -20.77 11.27
CA VAL A 235 4.77 -22.18 11.10
C VAL A 235 4.96 -22.92 12.43
N PHE A 236 3.84 -23.29 13.06
CA PHE A 236 3.85 -24.11 14.28
C PHE A 236 3.54 -25.56 13.94
N PHE A 237 4.46 -26.47 14.26
CA PHE A 237 4.20 -27.92 14.18
C PHE A 237 3.43 -28.38 15.43
N ARG A 238 2.48 -29.30 15.24
CA ARG A 238 1.77 -29.98 16.32
C ARG A 238 2.61 -31.10 16.93
#